data_AF-A0A359KDY0-F1
#
_entry.id   AF-A0A359KDY0-F1
#
_cell.length_a   1.000
_cell.length_b   1.000
_cell.length_c   1.000
_cell.angle_alpha   90.00
_cell.angle_beta   90.00
_cell.angle_gamma   90.00
#
_symmetry.space_group_name_H-M   'P 1'
#
loop_
_entity.id
_entity.type
_entity.pdbx_description
1 polymer ?
#
loop_
_entity_poly.entity_id
_entity_poly.type
_entity_poly.pdbx_seq_one_letter_code
_entity_poly.pdbx_strand_id
1 'polypeptide(L)'
;REPAGDLPALLPDRPVRRLPVYAAFETHTAAPEPFDAVMLHSPRAARALAADLPRAASSARIAICISEAAATPLHPFDFAEIRIAATPDEPGMLSALGKPAAPV
;
A
#
# COMPACT_ATOMS: atom_id res chain seq x y z
N ARG A 1 -8.28 -7.84 -14.97
CA ARG A 1 -8.58 -7.43 -13.57
C ARG A 1 -7.88 -8.42 -12.66
N GLU A 2 -6.95 -7.95 -11.83
CA GLU A 2 -6.14 -8.80 -10.95
C GLU A 2 -6.78 -8.81 -9.54
N PRO A 3 -7.00 -9.98 -8.92
CA PRO A 3 -7.43 -10.05 -7.53
C PRO A 3 -6.33 -9.53 -6.59
N ALA A 4 -6.70 -9.03 -5.41
CA ALA A 4 -5.75 -8.48 -4.43
C ALA A 4 -4.75 -9.53 -3.88
N GLY A 5 -5.03 -10.83 -4.09
CA GLY A 5 -4.12 -11.92 -3.76
C GLY A 5 -4.43 -13.16 -4.60
N ASP A 6 -3.50 -14.11 -4.59
CA ASP A 6 -3.60 -15.34 -5.38
C ASP A 6 -4.00 -16.55 -4.53
N LEU A 7 -5.25 -16.53 -4.03
CA LEU A 7 -5.79 -17.62 -3.24
C LEU A 7 -5.68 -19.01 -3.90
N PRO A 8 -5.90 -19.17 -5.23
CA PRO A 8 -5.64 -20.44 -5.91
C PRO A 8 -4.20 -20.95 -5.76
N ALA A 9 -3.19 -20.08 -5.88
CA ALA A 9 -1.80 -20.50 -5.69
C ALA A 9 -1.50 -20.90 -4.24
N LEU A 10 -2.21 -20.32 -3.27
CA LEU A 10 -2.08 -20.67 -1.85
C LEU A 10 -2.81 -21.96 -1.45
N LEU A 11 -3.73 -22.44 -2.28
CA LEU A 11 -4.55 -23.63 -2.01
C LEU A 11 -4.47 -24.63 -3.19
N PRO A 12 -3.28 -25.18 -3.48
CA PRO A 12 -3.06 -26.02 -4.66
C PRO A 12 -3.96 -27.26 -4.71
N ASP A 13 -4.31 -27.80 -3.55
CA ASP A 13 -5.10 -29.02 -3.42
C ASP A 13 -6.61 -28.79 -3.28
N ARG A 14 -7.09 -27.55 -3.44
CA ARG A 14 -8.51 -27.20 -3.28
C ARG A 14 -9.05 -26.48 -4.52
N PRO A 15 -10.23 -26.87 -5.02
CA PRO A 15 -10.85 -26.13 -6.11
C PRO A 15 -11.27 -24.75 -5.62
N VAL A 16 -10.69 -23.70 -6.21
CA VAL A 16 -11.06 -22.31 -5.93
C VAL A 16 -11.88 -21.75 -7.10
N ARG A 17 -13.11 -21.30 -6.80
CA ARG A 17 -13.96 -20.59 -7.76
C ARG A 17 -14.00 -19.10 -7.42
N ARG A 18 -13.56 -18.25 -8.33
CA ARG A 18 -13.59 -16.79 -8.17
C ARG A 18 -14.98 -16.26 -8.54
N LEU A 19 -15.56 -15.42 -7.68
CA LEU A 19 -16.82 -14.70 -7.93
C LEU A 19 -16.61 -13.21 -7.61
N PRO A 20 -16.11 -12.41 -8.56
CA PRO A 20 -15.84 -10.99 -8.29
C PRO A 20 -17.15 -10.22 -8.11
N VAL A 21 -17.34 -9.61 -6.94
CA VAL A 21 -18.54 -8.84 -6.59
C VAL A 21 -18.36 -7.32 -6.77
N TYR A 22 -17.12 -6.85 -6.80
CA TYR A 22 -16.79 -5.46 -7.09
C TYR A 22 -15.44 -5.37 -7.82
N ALA A 23 -15.13 -4.19 -8.34
CA ALA A 23 -13.81 -3.82 -8.81
C ALA A 23 -13.47 -2.44 -8.27
N ALA A 24 -12.27 -2.27 -7.72
CA ALA A 24 -11.77 -0.93 -7.41
C ALA A 24 -11.29 -0.26 -8.70
N PHE A 25 -11.30 1.07 -8.73
CA PHE A 25 -10.80 1.94 -9.78
C PHE A 25 -10.06 3.10 -9.14
N GLU A 26 -9.03 3.58 -9.81
CA GLU A 26 -8.31 4.78 -9.44
C GLU A 26 -9.28 5.97 -9.50
N THR A 27 -9.26 6.83 -8.48
CA THR A 27 -10.15 8.00 -8.43
C THR A 27 -9.63 9.16 -9.27
N HIS A 28 -8.38 9.08 -9.74
CA HIS A 28 -7.66 10.15 -10.44
C HIS A 28 -7.62 11.48 -9.67
N THR A 29 -7.75 11.41 -8.34
CA THR A 29 -7.68 12.57 -7.47
C THR A 29 -6.23 12.97 -7.30
N ALA A 30 -5.92 14.25 -7.55
CA ALA A 30 -4.60 14.78 -7.29
C ALA A 30 -4.25 14.67 -5.80
N ALA A 31 -2.99 14.31 -5.52
CA ALA A 31 -2.49 14.33 -4.15
C ALA A 31 -2.49 15.79 -3.62
N PRO A 32 -2.85 16.01 -2.34
CA PRO A 32 -2.64 17.30 -1.70
C PRO A 32 -1.14 17.57 -1.56
N GLU A 33 -0.72 18.81 -1.85
CA GLU A 33 0.67 19.27 -1.69
C GLU A 33 0.73 20.44 -0.69
N PRO A 34 1.70 20.46 0.24
CA PRO A 34 2.74 19.44 0.46
C PRO A 34 2.25 18.25 1.30
N PHE A 35 2.89 17.08 1.14
CA PHE A 35 2.73 15.92 2.03
C PHE A 35 4.08 15.37 2.50
N ASP A 36 4.13 14.94 3.77
CA ASP A 36 5.34 14.36 4.38
C ASP A 36 5.35 12.82 4.35
N ALA A 37 4.16 12.21 4.34
CA ALA A 37 3.99 10.76 4.40
C ALA A 37 2.79 10.28 3.57
N VAL A 38 2.88 9.04 3.08
CA VAL A 38 1.81 8.34 2.36
C VAL A 38 1.57 6.96 2.95
N MET A 39 0.30 6.58 3.12
CA MET A 39 -0.12 5.27 3.63
C MET A 39 -0.72 4.43 2.50
N LEU A 40 -0.21 3.22 2.32
CA LEU A 40 -0.54 2.32 1.21
C LEU A 40 -1.14 1.01 1.73
N HIS A 41 -2.44 0.86 1.52
CA HIS A 41 -3.23 -0.27 2.02
C HIS A 41 -3.29 -1.47 1.07
N SER A 42 -2.58 -1.44 -0.07
CA SER A 42 -2.49 -2.59 -0.96
C SER A 42 -1.35 -2.46 -1.98
N PRO A 43 -0.86 -3.57 -2.56
CA PRO A 43 0.06 -3.54 -3.70
C PRO A 43 -0.48 -2.75 -4.88
N ARG A 44 -1.81 -2.78 -5.09
CA ARG A 44 -2.45 -2.01 -6.14
C ARG A 44 -2.31 -0.50 -5.91
N ALA A 45 -2.56 -0.02 -4.70
CA ALA A 45 -2.41 1.40 -4.38
C ALA A 45 -0.97 1.87 -4.62
N ALA A 46 0.02 1.04 -4.23
CA ALA A 46 1.43 1.35 -4.46
C ALA A 46 1.78 1.40 -5.96
N ARG A 47 1.22 0.52 -6.78
CA ARG A 47 1.38 0.58 -8.25
C ARG A 47 0.72 1.81 -8.87
N ALA A 48 -0.46 2.21 -8.38
CA ALA A 48 -1.11 3.43 -8.84
C ALA A 48 -0.26 4.66 -8.51
N LEU A 49 0.24 4.75 -7.27
CA LEU A 49 1.19 5.79 -6.88
C LEU A 49 2.44 5.76 -7.78
N ALA A 50 2.99 4.58 -8.05
CA ALA A 50 4.18 4.43 -8.88
C ALA A 50 3.98 4.86 -10.35
N ALA A 51 2.75 4.82 -10.84
CA ALA A 51 2.41 5.28 -12.19
C ALA A 51 2.27 6.81 -12.26
N ASP A 52 1.78 7.44 -11.19
CA ASP A 52 1.40 8.86 -11.20
C ASP A 52 2.46 9.78 -10.57
N LEU A 53 3.22 9.29 -9.58
CA LEU A 53 4.20 10.09 -8.85
C LEU A 53 5.58 10.00 -9.53
N PRO A 54 6.20 11.11 -9.95
CA PRO A 54 7.58 11.10 -10.40
C PRO A 54 8.51 10.58 -9.29
N ARG A 55 9.47 9.73 -9.64
CA ARG A 55 10.43 9.13 -8.68
C ARG A 55 11.02 10.16 -7.70
N ALA A 56 11.58 11.25 -8.22
CA ALA A 56 12.21 12.29 -7.42
C ALA A 56 11.24 13.04 -6.49
N ALA A 57 9.94 13.04 -6.81
CA ALA A 57 8.91 13.65 -5.97
C ALA A 57 8.64 12.85 -4.68
N SER A 58 9.15 11.62 -4.55
CA SER A 58 9.13 10.87 -3.29
C SER A 58 10.26 11.24 -2.33
N SER A 59 11.25 12.02 -2.80
CA SER A 59 12.40 12.39 -1.98
C SER A 59 11.97 13.11 -0.69
N ALA A 60 12.68 12.81 0.39
CA ALA A 60 12.43 13.29 1.75
C ALA A 60 11.07 12.91 2.39
N ARG A 61 10.27 12.05 1.75
CA ARG A 61 8.98 11.57 2.27
C ARG A 61 9.08 10.17 2.83
N ILE A 62 8.07 9.76 3.60
CA ILE A 62 7.97 8.42 4.17
C ILE A 62 6.78 7.66 3.55
N ALA A 63 7.00 6.41 3.16
CA ALA A 63 5.93 5.50 2.76
C ALA A 63 5.64 4.50 3.89
N ILE A 64 4.36 4.31 4.23
CA ILE A 64 3.89 3.33 5.21
C ILE A 64 3.04 2.29 4.46
N CYS A 65 3.45 1.03 4.50
CA CYS A 65 2.85 -0.05 3.74
C CYS A 65 2.21 -1.08 4.67
N ILE A 66 1.00 -1.53 4.32
CA ILE A 66 0.26 -2.54 5.10
C ILE A 66 0.91 -3.93 5.08
N SER A 67 1.82 -4.17 4.13
CA SER A 67 2.54 -5.43 3.95
C SER A 67 3.78 -5.24 3.07
N GLU A 68 4.67 -6.21 3.10
CA GLU A 68 5.79 -6.39 2.14
C GLU A 68 5.33 -6.24 0.68
N ALA A 69 4.24 -6.91 0.30
CA ALA A 69 3.72 -6.86 -1.06
C ALA A 69 3.28 -5.45 -1.48
N ALA A 70 2.84 -4.62 -0.52
CA ALA A 70 2.52 -3.21 -0.77
C ALA A 70 3.76 -2.32 -0.88
N ALA A 71 4.87 -2.71 -0.23
CA ALA A 71 6.14 -2.00 -0.33
C ALA A 71 6.89 -2.29 -1.65
N THR A 72 6.75 -3.50 -2.21
CA THR A 72 7.51 -3.94 -3.39
C THR A 72 7.48 -2.95 -4.57
N PRO A 73 6.32 -2.39 -4.98
CA PRO A 73 6.27 -1.45 -6.10
C PRO A 73 7.03 -0.15 -5.88
N LEU A 74 7.39 0.17 -4.63
CA LEU A 74 8.06 1.42 -4.25
C LEU A 74 9.58 1.30 -4.19
N HIS A 75 10.16 0.09 -4.30
CA HIS A 75 11.62 -0.06 -4.28
C HIS A 75 12.39 0.81 -5.28
N PRO A 76 11.85 1.16 -6.47
CA PRO A 76 12.52 2.08 -7.39
C PRO A 76 12.47 3.57 -6.98
N PHE A 77 11.73 3.94 -5.93
CA PHE A 77 11.54 5.32 -5.49
C PHE A 77 12.62 5.81 -4.51
N ASP A 78 12.66 7.12 -4.28
CA ASP A 78 13.66 7.80 -3.45
C ASP A 78 13.08 8.21 -2.08
N PHE A 79 12.09 7.47 -1.57
CA PHE A 79 11.57 7.69 -0.22
C PHE A 79 12.69 7.66 0.81
N ALA A 80 12.62 8.55 1.81
CA ALA A 80 13.56 8.55 2.93
C ALA A 80 13.45 7.24 3.73
N GLU A 81 12.22 6.75 3.90
CA GLU A 81 11.93 5.48 4.55
C GLU A 81 10.71 4.80 3.91
N ILE A 82 10.77 3.47 3.83
CA ILE A 82 9.61 2.61 3.55
C ILE A 82 9.40 1.73 4.77
N ARG A 83 8.32 1.99 5.52
CA ARG A 83 7.96 1.30 6.76
C ARG A 83 6.84 0.31 6.50
N ILE A 84 6.96 -0.90 7.03
CA ILE A 84 5.95 -1.95 6.89
C ILE A 84 5.27 -2.14 8.25
N ALA A 85 3.94 -2.12 8.25
CA ALA A 85 3.15 -2.38 9.45
C ALA A 85 3.35 -3.81 9.96
N ALA A 86 3.49 -3.98 11.28
CA ALA A 86 3.64 -5.30 11.90
C ALA A 86 2.38 -6.17 11.74
N THR A 87 1.22 -5.53 11.69
CA THR A 87 -0.09 -6.14 11.45
C THR A 87 -0.79 -5.39 10.31
N PRO A 88 -1.52 -6.09 9.42
CA PRO A 88 -2.21 -5.48 8.29
C PRO A 88 -3.54 -4.84 8.72
N ASP A 89 -3.48 -3.97 9.73
CA ASP A 89 -4.60 -3.25 10.31
C ASP A 89 -4.25 -1.78 10.58
N GLU A 90 -5.26 -0.99 10.93
CA GLU A 90 -5.08 0.44 11.18
C GLU A 90 -4.16 0.72 12.37
N PRO A 91 -4.27 0.04 13.54
CA PRO A 91 -3.32 0.23 14.64
C PRO A 91 -1.86 -0.07 14.25
N GLY A 92 -1.62 -1.13 13.48
CA GLY A 92 -0.30 -1.49 12.98
C GLY A 92 0.28 -0.43 12.05
N MET A 93 -0.55 0.09 11.14
CA MET A 93 -0.17 1.18 10.23
C MET A 93 0.15 2.49 10.98
N LEU A 94 -0.67 2.87 11.97
CA LEU A 94 -0.44 4.07 12.79
C LEU A 94 0.82 3.93 13.66
N SER A 95 1.07 2.74 14.19
CA SER A 95 2.30 2.43 14.93
C SER A 95 3.53 2.56 14.02
N ALA A 96 3.46 2.08 12.78
CA ALA A 96 4.54 2.23 11.80
C ALA A 96 4.77 3.69 11.35
N LEU A 97 3.73 4.52 11.33
CA LEU A 97 3.87 5.96 11.11
C LEU A 97 4.72 6.63 12.22
N GLY A 98 4.71 6.08 13.44
CA GLY A 98 5.55 6.55 14.55
C GLY A 98 4.88 7.58 15.46
N LYS A 99 3.58 7.84 15.31
CA LYS A 99 2.79 8.58 16.31
C LYS A 99 2.05 7.56 17.17
N PRO A 100 2.46 7.30 18.42
CA PRO A 100 1.66 6.45 19.30
C PRO A 100 0.25 7.02 19.40
N ALA A 101 -0.76 6.15 19.39
CA ALA A 101 -2.14 6.57 19.60
C ALA A 101 -2.21 7.37 20.92
N ALA A 102 -2.83 8.56 20.88
CA ALA A 102 -3.09 9.29 22.12
C ALA A 102 -3.98 8.41 23.01
N PRO A 103 -3.75 8.35 24.34
CA PRO A 103 -4.68 7.68 25.23
C PRO A 103 -6.07 8.29 25.05
N VAL A 104 -7.07 7.44 24.87
CA VAL A 104 -8.49 7.81 24.92
C VAL A 104 -8.95 8.04 26.35
#